data_AF-A0A814BZB3-F1
#
_entry.id   AF-A0A814BZB3-F1
#
_cell.length_a   1.000
_cell.length_b   1.000
_cell.length_c   1.000
_cell.angle_alpha   90.00
_cell.angle_beta   90.00
_cell.angle_gamma   90.00
#
_symmetry.space_group_name_H-M   'P 1'
#
loop_
_entity.id
_entity.type
_entity.pdbx_description
1 polymer ?
#
loop_
_entity_poly.entity_id
_entity_poly.type
_entity_poly.pdbx_seq_one_letter_code
_entity_poly.pdbx_strand_id
1 'polypeptide(L)'
;MARVRCMDQKQHFKCSTRDLCIPPALVENGWCDCGYNEYGFCDDENLNVNYFKTHISFPTICDGFTELMPVTIDGRNETDETESEYWQCNNTYTRCDGFWNCCNGADEVDCDR
;
A
#
# COMPACT_ATOMS: atom_id res chain seq x y z
N MET A 1 29.01 0.10 -14.22
CA MET A 1 28.10 -0.22 -13.10
C MET A 1 27.19 -1.34 -13.58
N ALA A 2 27.35 -2.54 -13.03
CA ALA A 2 26.70 -3.74 -13.54
C ALA A 2 25.23 -3.78 -13.10
N ARG A 3 24.31 -3.88 -14.07
CA ARG A 3 22.88 -4.13 -13.83
C ARG A 3 22.72 -5.62 -13.51
N VAL A 4 22.64 -5.98 -12.23
CA VAL A 4 22.46 -7.37 -11.81
C VAL A 4 20.98 -7.71 -11.87
N ARG A 5 20.61 -8.68 -12.72
CA ARG A 5 19.28 -9.29 -12.66
C ARG A 5 19.15 -10.00 -11.32
N CYS A 6 18.02 -9.84 -10.64
CA CYS A 6 17.75 -10.44 -9.33
C CYS A 6 18.06 -11.94 -9.32
N MET A 7 19.25 -12.32 -8.87
CA MET A 7 19.63 -13.70 -8.60
C MET A 7 19.43 -13.92 -7.11
N ASP A 8 18.44 -14.76 -6.80
CA ASP A 8 18.02 -15.17 -5.48
C ASP A 8 17.34 -14.09 -4.61
N GLN A 9 16.02 -14.25 -4.39
CA GLN A 9 15.16 -13.32 -3.64
C GLN A 9 15.53 -13.20 -2.15
N LYS A 10 16.42 -14.04 -1.62
CA LYS A 10 16.79 -14.02 -0.20
C LYS A 10 17.92 -13.05 0.16
N GLN A 11 18.62 -12.47 -0.82
CA GLN A 11 19.82 -11.66 -0.56
C GLN A 11 19.76 -10.25 -1.14
N HIS A 12 18.65 -9.85 -1.76
CA HIS A 12 18.52 -8.56 -2.43
C HIS A 12 17.12 -7.98 -2.24
N PHE A 13 17.05 -6.66 -2.05
CA PHE A 13 15.81 -5.89 -2.08
C PHE A 13 15.47 -5.57 -3.54
N LYS A 14 14.23 -5.84 -3.96
CA LYS A 14 13.76 -5.53 -5.30
C LYS A 14 13.05 -4.17 -5.29
N CYS A 15 13.52 -3.24 -6.12
CA CYS A 15 12.85 -1.97 -6.34
C CYS A 15 11.48 -2.20 -7.02
N SER A 16 10.45 -1.46 -6.62
CA SER A 16 9.11 -1.53 -7.24
C SER A 16 9.06 -0.75 -8.55
N THR A 17 9.79 0.36 -8.60
CA THR A 17 9.87 1.31 -9.71
C THR A 17 10.70 0.84 -10.90
N ARG A 18 11.61 -0.10 -10.67
CA ARG A 18 12.55 -0.62 -11.67
C ARG A 18 12.77 -2.10 -11.45
N ASP A 19 13.01 -2.84 -12.53
CA ASP A 19 13.56 -4.21 -12.45
C ASP A 19 15.04 -4.20 -12.03
N LEU A 20 15.31 -3.57 -10.89
CA LEU A 20 16.61 -3.43 -10.24
C LEU A 20 16.53 -4.08 -8.87
N CYS A 21 17.59 -4.79 -8.50
CA CYS A 21 17.77 -5.35 -7.17
C CYS A 21 19.01 -4.72 -6.52
N ILE A 22 18.86 -4.27 -5.28
CA ILE A 22 19.93 -3.67 -4.48
C ILE A 22 20.28 -4.56 -3.28
N PRO A 23 21.53 -4.50 -2.77
CA PRO A 23 21.89 -5.17 -1.52
C PRO A 23 21.10 -4.62 -0.33
N PRO A 24 20.76 -5.43 0.68
CA PRO A 24 20.05 -4.98 1.89
C PRO A 24 20.75 -3.86 2.66
N ALA A 25 22.08 -3.75 2.54
CA ALA A 25 22.85 -2.67 3.15
C ALA A 25 22.58 -1.29 2.54
N LEU A 26 21.88 -1.23 1.40
CA LEU A 26 21.47 0.01 0.74
C LEU A 26 20.03 0.41 1.08
N VAL A 27 19.29 -0.41 1.83
CA VAL A 27 17.92 -0.08 2.25
C VAL A 27 17.96 0.82 3.47
N GLU A 28 17.17 1.89 3.48
CA GLU A 28 17.10 2.92 4.52
C GLU A 28 18.48 3.51 4.88
N ASN A 29 19.34 3.72 3.87
CA ASN A 29 20.70 4.24 4.02
C ASN A 29 20.80 5.77 3.89
N GLY A 30 19.68 6.45 3.61
CA GLY A 30 19.56 7.89 3.35
C GLY A 30 19.73 8.31 1.89
N TRP A 31 19.93 7.37 0.96
CA TRP A 31 20.15 7.59 -0.47
C TRP A 31 19.13 6.82 -1.28
N CYS A 32 18.66 7.43 -2.38
CA CYS A 32 17.71 6.76 -3.24
C CYS A 32 18.40 5.89 -4.29
N ASP A 33 18.73 4.64 -3.94
CA ASP A 33 19.41 3.69 -4.83
C ASP A 33 18.45 3.06 -5.86
N CYS A 34 17.16 2.93 -5.53
CA CYS A 34 16.14 2.54 -6.52
C CYS A 34 15.82 3.69 -7.52
N GLY A 35 16.00 4.93 -7.07
CA GLY A 35 15.61 6.15 -7.78
C GLY A 35 14.16 6.53 -7.54
N TYR A 36 13.83 7.79 -7.82
CA TYR A 36 12.50 8.35 -7.57
C TYR A 36 11.48 7.93 -8.63
N ASN A 37 10.25 7.65 -8.19
CA ASN A 37 9.10 7.47 -9.09
C ASN A 37 8.51 8.81 -9.55
N GLU A 38 7.44 8.77 -10.34
CA GLU A 38 6.74 9.95 -10.86
C GLU A 38 6.13 10.87 -9.78
N TYR A 39 5.93 10.32 -8.57
CA TYR A 39 5.42 11.04 -7.39
C TYR A 39 6.53 11.45 -6.41
N GLY A 40 7.80 11.20 -6.75
CA GLY A 40 8.95 11.53 -5.89
C GLY A 40 9.17 10.56 -4.73
N PHE A 41 8.56 9.37 -4.74
CA PHE A 41 8.82 8.34 -3.73
C PHE A 41 10.08 7.54 -4.04
N CYS A 42 10.77 7.16 -2.98
CA CYS A 42 11.95 6.32 -3.04
C CYS A 42 11.70 4.97 -2.38
N ASP A 43 11.69 3.89 -3.17
CA ASP A 43 11.24 2.57 -2.70
C ASP A 43 12.10 2.00 -1.57
N ASP A 44 13.41 2.22 -1.62
CA ASP A 44 14.39 1.69 -0.67
C ASP A 44 14.51 2.54 0.61
N GLU A 45 14.05 3.78 0.57
CA GLU A 45 14.11 4.73 1.70
C GLU A 45 12.75 4.98 2.37
N ASN A 46 11.66 4.63 1.70
CA ASN A 46 10.29 4.85 2.17
C ASN A 46 9.48 3.55 2.13
N LEU A 47 10.00 2.50 2.78
CA LEU A 47 9.41 1.16 2.78
C LEU A 47 7.92 1.13 3.16
N ASN A 48 7.55 1.81 4.24
CA ASN A 48 6.16 1.87 4.72
C ASN A 48 5.23 2.57 3.72
N VAL A 49 5.67 3.69 3.15
CA VAL A 49 4.87 4.47 2.20
C VAL A 49 4.66 3.67 0.92
N ASN A 50 5.70 2.99 0.43
CA ASN A 50 5.60 2.13 -0.75
C ASN A 50 4.62 0.97 -0.52
N TYR A 51 4.62 0.38 0.66
CA TYR A 51 3.67 -0.68 1.00
C TYR A 51 2.21 -0.22 0.86
N PHE A 52 1.81 0.87 1.55
CA PHE A 52 0.44 1.40 1.46
C PHE A 52 0.06 1.86 0.05
N LYS A 53 1.03 2.39 -0.72
CA LYS A 53 0.80 2.89 -2.07
C LYS A 53 0.64 1.79 -3.12
N THR A 54 1.05 0.55 -2.82
CA THR A 54 1.07 -0.57 -3.78
C THR A 54 0.29 -1.80 -3.32
N HIS A 55 -0.10 -1.87 -2.04
CA HIS A 55 -0.83 -2.99 -1.47
C HIS A 55 -2.20 -2.52 -0.96
N ILE A 56 -3.24 -3.22 -1.40
CA ILE A 56 -4.60 -2.99 -0.92
C ILE A 56 -4.69 -3.46 0.54
N SER A 57 -5.16 -2.56 1.41
CA SER A 57 -5.40 -2.80 2.83
C SER A 57 -6.91 -2.89 3.07
N PHE A 58 -7.43 -4.09 3.31
CA PHE A 58 -8.88 -4.27 3.56
C PHE A 58 -9.41 -3.55 4.81
N PRO A 59 -8.63 -3.38 5.90
CA PRO A 59 -9.08 -2.57 7.03
C PRO A 59 -9.25 -1.09 6.70
N THR A 60 -8.50 -0.55 5.72
CA THR A 60 -8.52 0.89 5.38
C THR A 60 -9.09 1.17 4.00
N ILE A 61 -9.61 0.17 3.29
CA ILE A 61 -10.28 0.38 2.00
C ILE A 61 -11.62 1.07 2.22
N CYS A 62 -11.91 2.08 1.40
CA CYS A 62 -13.14 2.87 1.48
C CYS A 62 -13.33 3.57 2.84
N ASP A 63 -12.23 4.01 3.46
CA ASP A 63 -12.23 4.71 4.74
C ASP A 63 -12.22 6.25 4.59
N GLY A 64 -12.21 6.73 3.33
CA GLY A 64 -12.16 8.14 2.97
C GLY A 64 -10.76 8.67 2.66
N PHE A 65 -9.73 7.83 2.76
CA PHE A 65 -8.35 8.19 2.40
C PHE A 65 -7.90 7.43 1.14
N THR A 66 -7.18 8.12 0.26
CA THR A 66 -6.59 7.49 -0.92
C THR A 66 -5.15 7.07 -0.62
N GLU A 67 -4.99 5.91 0.00
CA GLU A 67 -3.66 5.34 0.27
C GLU A 67 -3.06 4.70 -0.96
N LEU A 68 -3.85 3.99 -1.76
CA LEU A 68 -3.36 3.32 -2.96
C LEU A 68 -3.07 4.33 -4.07
N MET A 69 -1.97 4.13 -4.81
CA MET A 69 -1.78 4.87 -6.06
C MET A 69 -2.84 4.44 -7.08
N PRO A 70 -3.36 5.37 -7.89
CA PRO A 70 -4.35 5.02 -8.90
C PRO A 70 -3.83 3.94 -9.86
N VAL A 71 -4.61 2.89 -10.04
CA VAL A 71 -4.31 1.79 -10.97
C VAL A 71 -5.29 1.86 -12.12
N THR A 72 -4.79 1.77 -13.36
CA THR A 72 -5.66 1.77 -14.53
C THR A 72 -6.26 0.38 -14.77
N ILE A 73 -7.56 0.23 -14.56
CA ILE A 73 -8.35 -0.98 -14.82
C ILE A 73 -9.43 -0.62 -15.84
N ASP A 74 -9.53 -1.37 -16.94
CA ASP A 74 -10.51 -1.12 -18.02
C ASP A 74 -10.53 0.32 -18.55
N GLY A 75 -9.38 1.01 -18.52
CA GLY A 75 -9.23 2.39 -18.98
C GLY A 75 -9.70 3.47 -17.99
N ARG A 76 -10.06 3.08 -16.77
CA ARG A 76 -10.38 3.97 -15.65
C ARG A 76 -9.29 3.93 -14.60
N ASN A 77 -9.03 5.05 -13.96
CA ASN A 77 -8.10 5.12 -12.84
C ASN A 77 -8.86 4.83 -11.56
N GLU A 78 -8.67 3.62 -11.04
CA GLU A 78 -9.30 3.11 -9.84
C GLU A 78 -8.37 3.30 -8.64
N THR A 79 -8.97 3.56 -7.47
CA THR A 79 -8.28 3.64 -6.17
C THR A 79 -8.96 2.71 -5.17
N ASP A 80 -8.37 2.59 -3.98
CA ASP A 80 -8.99 2.02 -2.78
C ASP A 80 -10.31 2.70 -2.35
N GLU A 81 -10.59 3.89 -2.88
CA GLU A 81 -11.79 4.69 -2.63
C GLU A 81 -12.79 4.67 -3.79
N THR A 82 -12.61 3.77 -4.76
CA THR A 82 -13.56 3.65 -5.89
C THR A 82 -14.56 2.53 -5.69
N GLU A 83 -15.80 2.76 -6.12
CA GLU A 83 -16.93 1.83 -5.94
C GLU A 83 -17.23 1.45 -4.48
N SER A 84 -16.95 2.36 -3.54
CA SER A 84 -17.19 2.19 -2.10
C SER A 84 -18.65 1.89 -1.73
N GLU A 85 -19.61 2.14 -2.62
CA GLU A 85 -21.01 1.74 -2.42
C GLU A 85 -21.21 0.22 -2.27
N TYR A 86 -20.28 -0.59 -2.79
CA TYR A 86 -20.30 -2.05 -2.61
C TYR A 86 -19.54 -2.51 -1.36
N TRP A 87 -18.77 -1.62 -0.71
CA TRP A 87 -18.04 -1.89 0.51
C TRP A 87 -18.84 -1.43 1.73
N GLN A 88 -19.50 -2.37 2.40
CA GLN A 88 -20.30 -2.04 3.59
C GLN A 88 -19.39 -1.54 4.71
N CYS A 89 -19.74 -0.40 5.31
CA CYS A 89 -18.97 0.18 6.42
C CYS A 89 -18.86 -0.76 7.65
N ASN A 90 -19.82 -1.67 7.83
CA ASN A 90 -19.78 -2.72 8.86
C ASN A 90 -19.52 -4.06 8.18
N ASN A 91 -18.27 -4.49 8.19
CA ASN A 91 -17.82 -5.74 7.59
C ASN A 91 -16.82 -6.44 8.52
N THR A 92 -16.31 -7.61 8.11
CA THR A 92 -15.39 -8.41 8.93
C THR A 92 -14.08 -7.68 9.29
N TYR A 93 -13.65 -6.71 8.49
CA TYR A 93 -12.42 -5.95 8.69
C TYR A 93 -12.61 -4.71 9.57
N THR A 94 -13.80 -4.10 9.53
CA THR A 94 -14.12 -2.87 10.28
C THR A 94 -14.89 -3.14 11.57
N ARG A 95 -15.44 -4.34 11.76
CA ARG A 95 -16.24 -4.67 12.94
C ARG A 95 -15.36 -4.77 14.19
N CYS A 96 -15.69 -3.97 15.20
CA CYS A 96 -15.08 -3.99 16.52
C CYS A 96 -13.55 -3.79 16.47
N ASP A 97 -13.09 -2.97 15.53
CA ASP A 97 -11.68 -2.65 15.35
C ASP A 97 -11.26 -1.37 16.10
N GLY A 98 -12.23 -0.68 16.72
CA GLY A 98 -12.05 0.55 17.47
C GLY A 98 -12.18 1.83 16.64
N PHE A 99 -12.49 1.74 15.35
CA PHE A 99 -12.70 2.87 14.45
C PHE A 99 -14.16 2.99 14.02
N TRP A 100 -14.67 4.23 13.92
CA TRP A 100 -16.02 4.47 13.42
C TRP A 100 -16.03 4.67 11.91
N ASN A 101 -16.22 3.56 11.20
CA ASN A 101 -16.36 3.53 9.75
C ASN A 101 -17.82 3.78 9.34
N CYS A 102 -18.80 3.38 10.16
CA CYS A 102 -20.21 3.67 9.90
C CYS A 102 -20.68 4.98 10.55
N CYS A 103 -21.46 5.80 9.82
CA CYS A 103 -22.07 7.02 10.37
C CYS A 103 -22.95 6.80 11.61
N ASN A 104 -23.52 5.60 11.76
CA ASN A 104 -24.33 5.19 12.91
C ASN A 104 -23.55 4.35 13.93
N GLY A 105 -22.24 4.18 13.76
CA GLY A 105 -21.35 3.36 14.60
C GLY A 105 -21.71 1.87 14.62
N ALA A 106 -22.43 1.36 13.61
CA ALA A 106 -22.92 -0.01 13.59
C ALA A 106 -21.81 -1.08 13.59
N ASP A 107 -20.63 -0.73 13.12
CA ASP A 107 -19.41 -1.53 13.15
C ASP A 107 -18.86 -1.72 14.58
N GLU A 108 -19.04 -0.74 15.47
CA GLU A 108 -18.47 -0.72 16.83
C GLU A 108 -19.50 -1.00 17.95
N VAL A 109 -20.63 -1.62 17.63
CA VAL A 109 -21.64 -2.03 18.64
C VAL A 109 -21.69 -3.53 18.83
N ASP A 110 -21.95 -3.95 20.08
CA ASP A 110 -22.10 -5.36 20.49
C ASP A 110 -20.83 -6.19 20.21
N CYS A 111 -19.69 -5.65 20.67
CA CYS A 111 -18.35 -6.24 20.53
C CYS A 111 -17.97 -7.18 21.67
N ASP A 112 -18.70 -7.15 22.80
CA ASP A 112 -18.40 -7.90 24.03
C ASP A 112 -18.98 -9.33 24.04
N ARG A 113 -19.09 -9.99 22.88
CA ARG A 113 -19.66 -11.35 22.78
C ARG A 113 -18.63 -12.47 22.82
#